data_AF-A0A068Y443-F1
#
_entry.id   AF-A0A068Y443-F1
#
_cell.length_a   1.000
_cell.length_b   1.000
_cell.length_c   1.000
_cell.angle_alpha   90.00
_cell.angle_beta   90.00
_cell.angle_gamma   90.00
#
_symmetry.space_group_name_H-M   'P 1'
#
loop_
_entity.id
_entity.type
_entity.pdbx_description
1 polymer ?
#
loop_
_entity_poly.entity_id
_entity_poly.type
_entity_poly.pdbx_seq_one_letter_code
_entity_poly.pdbx_strand_id
1 'polypeptide(L)'
;MNSVLCFSTRYACVIGQTARYASTGPVMKKFSIYRYNPDKPDQKPYMQTFEVDTSDCGPMMLDALIKIKSDQDPTLTFRRSCREGICGSCSMNINGRNRLACLCAIPKDNKVTKIYPLPHMYVVKDLVPDMANFYAQYRWIEPLPEEEGIQ
;
A
#
# COMPACT_ATOMS: atom_id res chain seq x y z
N MET A 1 -39.34 -60.64 18.59
CA MET A 1 -37.91 -60.88 18.27
C MET A 1 -37.48 -59.82 17.26
N ASN A 2 -36.40 -59.12 17.63
CA ASN A 2 -35.50 -58.27 16.83
C ASN A 2 -36.09 -56.99 16.20
N SER A 3 -35.82 -55.78 16.72
CA SER A 3 -34.54 -55.06 16.91
C SER A 3 -33.82 -54.75 15.61
N VAL A 4 -34.02 -53.54 15.07
CA VAL A 4 -33.01 -52.80 14.29
C VAL A 4 -33.24 -51.28 14.49
N LEU A 5 -32.47 -50.69 15.42
CA LEU A 5 -31.63 -49.48 15.28
C LEU A 5 -32.18 -48.26 14.50
N CYS A 6 -32.33 -47.10 15.17
CA CYS A 6 -31.35 -45.99 15.19
C CYS A 6 -31.22 -45.32 13.80
N PHE A 7 -31.65 -44.08 13.59
CA PHE A 7 -30.86 -42.89 13.92
C PHE A 7 -31.72 -41.63 13.98
N SER A 8 -31.49 -40.85 15.04
CA SER A 8 -31.97 -39.48 15.23
C SER A 8 -31.33 -38.55 14.18
N THR A 9 -32.09 -38.07 13.21
CA THR A 9 -31.68 -36.97 12.33
C THR A 9 -31.95 -35.61 13.00
N ARG A 10 -31.30 -35.39 14.14
CA ARG A 10 -31.02 -34.05 14.67
C ARG A 10 -29.87 -33.45 13.85
N TYR A 11 -30.10 -32.88 12.68
CA TYR A 11 -29.12 -31.99 12.02
C TYR A 11 -29.82 -31.16 10.94
N ALA A 12 -30.80 -30.36 11.34
CA ALA A 12 -31.27 -29.24 10.54
C ALA A 12 -30.78 -27.95 11.23
N CYS A 13 -30.21 -27.04 10.43
CA CYS A 13 -29.74 -25.70 10.84
C CYS A 13 -28.30 -25.60 11.38
N VAL A 14 -27.30 -25.98 10.56
CA VAL A 14 -25.99 -25.29 10.57
C VAL A 14 -25.62 -24.97 9.13
N ILE A 15 -26.42 -24.14 8.47
CA ILE A 15 -26.10 -23.58 7.16
C ILE A 15 -26.32 -22.08 7.26
N GLY A 16 -25.25 -21.32 7.04
CA GLY A 16 -25.37 -19.91 6.67
C GLY A 16 -25.25 -18.89 7.79
N GLN A 17 -24.08 -18.81 8.43
CA GLN A 17 -23.57 -17.53 8.94
C GLN A 17 -22.47 -17.00 8.01
N THR A 18 -22.78 -16.85 6.72
CA THR A 18 -22.09 -15.85 5.90
C THR A 18 -22.73 -14.51 6.28
N ALA A 19 -22.22 -13.93 7.38
CA ALA A 19 -22.58 -12.59 7.78
C ALA A 19 -22.35 -11.66 6.59
N ARG A 20 -23.47 -11.08 6.15
CA ARG A 20 -23.60 -10.10 5.09
C ARG A 20 -22.60 -8.96 5.35
N TYR A 21 -21.55 -8.86 4.53
CA TYR A 21 -20.95 -7.55 4.29
C TYR A 21 -22.02 -6.79 3.51
N ALA A 22 -22.79 -5.97 4.22
CA ALA A 22 -23.78 -5.11 3.60
C ALA A 22 -23.05 -4.25 2.56
N SER A 23 -23.34 -4.49 1.28
CA SER A 23 -22.81 -3.71 0.18
C SER A 23 -23.41 -2.30 0.23
N THR A 24 -22.81 -1.41 1.00
CA THR A 24 -22.81 0.00 0.64
C THR A 24 -22.27 0.07 -0.79
N GLY A 25 -23.01 0.68 -1.72
CA GLY A 25 -22.62 0.76 -3.12
C GLY A 25 -21.19 1.30 -3.32
N PRO A 26 -20.64 1.18 -4.54
CA PRO A 26 -19.23 1.48 -4.81
C PRO A 26 -18.88 2.90 -4.36
N VAL A 27 -17.94 3.01 -3.41
CA VAL A 27 -17.47 4.31 -2.91
C VAL A 27 -16.20 4.64 -3.67
N MET A 28 -16.38 5.34 -4.79
CA MET A 28 -15.29 5.73 -5.67
C MET A 28 -14.47 6.86 -5.06
N LYS A 29 -13.16 6.63 -4.94
CA LYS A 29 -12.19 7.60 -4.44
C LYS A 29 -11.17 7.95 -5.52
N LYS A 30 -10.87 9.25 -5.63
CA LYS A 30 -9.88 9.78 -6.57
C LYS A 30 -8.50 9.90 -5.92
N PHE A 31 -7.49 9.34 -6.58
CA PHE A 31 -6.08 9.42 -6.21
C PHE A 31 -5.31 10.13 -7.32
N SER A 32 -4.60 11.21 -6.99
CA SER A 32 -3.73 11.92 -7.92
C SER A 32 -2.28 11.56 -7.60
N ILE A 33 -1.63 10.83 -8.51
CA ILE A 33 -0.32 10.23 -8.31
C ILE A 33 0.71 10.90 -9.21
N TYR A 34 1.86 11.24 -8.64
CA TYR A 34 3.01 11.73 -9.38
C TYR A 34 3.60 10.63 -10.28
N ARG A 35 3.78 10.95 -11.56
CA ARG A 35 4.34 10.06 -12.59
C ARG A 35 5.60 10.65 -13.18
N TYR A 36 6.61 9.80 -13.32
CA TYR A 36 7.87 10.13 -13.96
C TYR A 36 8.50 8.88 -14.54
N ASN A 37 8.90 8.92 -15.81
CA ASN A 37 9.53 7.80 -16.49
C ASN A 37 10.92 8.21 -17.02
N PRO A 38 12.02 7.66 -16.49
CA PRO A 38 13.37 7.98 -16.96
C PRO A 38 13.64 7.50 -18.39
N ASP A 39 12.92 6.47 -18.85
CA ASP A 39 13.07 5.92 -20.21
C ASP A 39 12.58 6.88 -21.31
N LYS A 40 11.82 7.91 -20.93
CA LYS A 40 11.26 8.92 -21.83
C LYS A 40 11.66 10.33 -21.35
N PRO A 41 12.90 10.76 -21.64
CA PRO A 41 13.45 12.02 -21.11
C PRO A 41 12.67 13.27 -21.54
N ASP A 42 11.96 13.22 -22.67
CA ASP A 42 11.14 14.33 -23.18
C ASP A 42 9.87 14.56 -22.34
N GLN A 43 9.44 13.57 -21.56
CA GLN A 43 8.23 13.64 -20.77
C GLN A 43 8.50 14.28 -19.41
N LYS A 44 8.04 15.53 -19.25
CA LYS A 44 8.06 16.21 -17.95
C LYS A 44 7.19 15.44 -16.94
N PRO A 45 7.54 15.45 -15.64
CA PRO A 45 6.72 14.84 -14.61
C PRO A 45 5.30 15.43 -14.60
N TYR A 46 4.32 14.57 -14.39
CA TYR A 46 2.92 14.94 -14.44
C TYR A 46 2.12 14.22 -13.34
N MET A 47 0.92 14.73 -13.07
CA MET A 47 -0.02 14.12 -12.13
C MET A 47 -1.05 13.33 -12.90
N GLN A 48 -1.20 12.05 -12.59
CA GLN A 48 -2.23 11.18 -13.17
C GLN A 48 -3.29 10.87 -12.12
N THR A 49 -4.56 10.96 -12.49
CA THR A 49 -5.67 10.67 -11.58
C THR A 49 -6.21 9.27 -11.85
N PHE A 50 -6.40 8.51 -10.78
CA PHE A 50 -6.99 7.17 -10.78
C PHE A 50 -8.22 7.15 -9.88
N GLU A 51 -9.23 6.37 -10.27
CA GLU A 51 -10.45 6.16 -9.51
C GLU A 51 -10.46 4.74 -8.98
N VAL A 52 -10.57 4.57 -7.68
CA VAL A 52 -10.56 3.25 -7.03
C VAL A 52 -11.80 3.12 -6.17
N ASP A 53 -12.46 1.98 -6.28
CA ASP A 53 -13.54 1.61 -5.37
C ASP A 53 -12.96 1.23 -4.01
N THR A 54 -13.31 2.00 -2.99
CA THR A 54 -12.85 1.77 -1.61
C THR A 54 -13.63 0.67 -0.90
N SER A 55 -14.75 0.20 -1.46
CA SER A 55 -15.50 -0.94 -0.92
C SER A 55 -14.82 -2.28 -1.22
N ASP A 56 -14.11 -2.36 -2.35
CA ASP A 56 -13.34 -3.52 -2.83
C ASP A 56 -11.81 -3.32 -2.63
N CYS A 57 -11.43 -2.49 -1.66
CA CYS A 57 -10.04 -2.19 -1.36
C CYS A 57 -9.77 -2.35 0.14
N GLY A 58 -8.55 -2.75 0.49
CA GLY A 58 -8.09 -2.68 1.87
C GLY A 58 -8.11 -1.23 2.41
N PRO A 59 -8.13 -1.05 3.74
CA PRO A 59 -8.31 0.26 4.36
C PRO A 59 -7.09 1.18 4.22
N MET A 60 -5.94 0.67 3.80
CA MET A 60 -4.67 1.42 3.76
C MET A 60 -4.37 1.98 2.38
N MET A 61 -3.61 3.08 2.34
CA MET A 61 -3.17 3.72 1.10
C MET A 61 -2.31 2.81 0.21
N LEU A 62 -1.53 1.91 0.83
CA LEU A 62 -0.76 0.90 0.10
C LEU A 62 -1.66 -0.06 -0.68
N ASP A 63 -2.82 -0.44 -0.11
CA ASP A 63 -3.76 -1.36 -0.77
C ASP A 63 -4.35 -0.71 -2.03
N ALA A 64 -4.70 0.58 -1.95
CA ALA A 64 -5.17 1.35 -3.11
C ALA A 64 -4.10 1.42 -4.20
N LEU A 65 -2.83 1.65 -3.85
CA LEU A 65 -1.73 1.69 -4.82
C LEU A 65 -1.49 0.32 -5.49
N ILE A 66 -1.60 -0.77 -4.72
CA ILE A 66 -1.50 -2.13 -5.26
C ILE A 66 -2.68 -2.43 -6.20
N LYS A 67 -3.89 -2.03 -5.82
CA LYS A 67 -5.09 -2.20 -6.65
C LYS A 67 -4.99 -1.43 -7.96
N ILE A 68 -4.54 -0.18 -7.93
CA ILE A 68 -4.28 0.61 -9.16
C ILE A 68 -3.26 -0.10 -10.04
N LYS A 69 -2.18 -0.63 -9.47
CA LYS A 69 -1.15 -1.34 -10.24
C LYS A 69 -1.65 -2.65 -10.85
N SER A 70 -2.50 -3.38 -10.13
CA SER A 70 -3.06 -4.66 -10.58
C SER A 70 -4.12 -4.47 -11.66
N ASP A 71 -5.06 -3.55 -11.43
CA ASP A 71 -6.33 -3.53 -12.17
C ASP A 71 -6.34 -2.44 -13.26
N GLN A 72 -5.55 -1.36 -13.11
CA GLN A 72 -5.64 -0.18 -13.98
C GLN A 72 -4.34 0.10 -14.75
N ASP A 73 -3.21 0.18 -14.06
CA ASP A 73 -1.93 0.55 -14.67
C ASP A 73 -0.73 -0.21 -14.07
N PRO A 74 -0.27 -1.30 -14.73
CA PRO A 74 0.87 -2.07 -14.25
C PRO A 74 2.19 -1.30 -14.34
N THR A 75 2.26 -0.16 -15.02
CA THR A 75 3.49 0.65 -15.14
C THR A 75 3.79 1.47 -13.88
N LEU A 76 2.80 1.67 -13.00
CA LEU A 76 2.97 2.41 -11.76
C LEU A 76 4.01 1.75 -10.86
N THR A 77 5.05 2.49 -10.48
CA THR A 77 6.19 1.96 -9.73
C THR A 77 6.33 2.61 -8.35
N PHE A 78 6.42 1.78 -7.31
CA PHE A 78 6.65 2.19 -5.91
C PHE A 78 7.32 1.08 -5.11
N ARG A 79 8.00 1.43 -4.01
CA ARG A 79 8.64 0.46 -3.11
C ARG A 79 7.67 -0.01 -2.02
N ARG A 80 7.66 -1.32 -1.78
CA ARG A 80 6.87 -1.99 -0.71
C ARG A 80 7.50 -3.34 -0.35
N SER A 81 7.41 -3.71 0.92
CA SER A 81 7.87 -5.02 1.44
C SER A 81 6.94 -5.52 2.55
N CYS A 82 7.14 -5.09 3.80
CA CYS A 82 6.49 -5.65 5.00
C CYS A 82 4.95 -5.56 5.02
N ARG A 83 4.39 -4.34 4.86
CA ARG A 83 2.97 -3.95 5.04
C ARG A 83 2.52 -3.64 6.48
N GLU A 84 3.39 -3.81 7.47
CA GLU A 84 3.13 -3.46 8.88
C GLU A 84 3.94 -2.25 9.38
N GLY A 85 4.65 -1.57 8.47
CA GLY A 85 5.32 -0.31 8.76
C GLY A 85 6.71 -0.42 9.39
N ILE A 86 7.27 -1.64 9.50
CA ILE A 86 8.59 -1.83 10.12
C ILE A 86 9.76 -1.52 9.16
N CYS A 87 9.66 -1.88 7.88
CA CYS A 87 10.78 -1.76 6.95
C CYS A 87 11.04 -0.35 6.38
N GLY A 88 10.13 0.60 6.58
CA GLY A 88 10.23 1.96 6.01
C GLY A 88 10.19 2.08 4.47
N SER A 89 10.04 0.99 3.72
CA SER A 89 10.17 1.00 2.25
C SER A 89 9.10 1.80 1.50
N CYS A 90 7.89 1.91 2.05
CA CYS A 90 6.74 2.60 1.42
C CYS A 90 6.59 4.06 1.90
N SER A 91 7.71 4.70 2.21
CA SER A 91 7.76 6.11 2.59
C SER A 91 7.46 7.00 1.40
N MET A 92 6.42 7.83 1.50
CA MET A 92 6.01 8.76 0.45
C MET A 92 5.25 9.95 1.05
N ASN A 93 4.98 10.97 0.25
CA ASN A 93 4.21 12.12 0.67
C ASN A 93 2.73 11.93 0.28
N ILE A 94 1.85 11.90 1.29
CA ILE A 94 0.41 11.74 1.12
C ILE A 94 -0.28 12.98 1.68
N ASN A 95 -0.98 13.73 0.83
CA ASN A 95 -1.65 14.98 1.16
C ASN A 95 -0.73 16.01 1.83
N GLY A 96 0.50 16.13 1.35
CA GLY A 96 1.48 17.10 1.85
C GLY A 96 2.26 16.64 3.09
N ARG A 97 1.94 15.47 3.67
CA ARG A 97 2.68 14.92 4.82
C ARG A 97 3.40 13.63 4.46
N ASN A 98 4.65 13.49 4.90
CA ASN A 98 5.43 12.26 4.73
C ASN A 98 4.88 11.19 5.67
N ARG A 99 4.44 10.06 5.12
CA ARG A 99 3.89 8.92 5.88
C ARG A 99 4.29 7.61 5.22
N LEU A 100 4.15 6.53 5.96
CA LEU A 100 4.21 5.18 5.42
C LEU A 100 2.85 4.84 4.81
N ALA A 101 2.82 4.51 3.52
CA ALA A 101 1.56 4.19 2.83
C ALA A 101 0.83 2.99 3.44
N CYS A 102 1.57 2.04 4.04
CA CYS A 102 0.98 0.86 4.68
C CYS A 102 0.30 1.15 6.02
N LEU A 103 0.65 2.23 6.72
CA LEU A 103 0.01 2.62 7.99
C LEU A 103 -0.97 3.79 7.82
N CYS A 104 -0.95 4.46 6.67
CA CYS A 104 -1.86 5.55 6.38
C CYS A 104 -3.19 4.98 5.87
N ALA A 105 -4.25 5.14 6.66
CA ALA A 105 -5.60 4.82 6.22
C ALA A 105 -6.04 5.74 5.06
N ILE A 106 -6.86 5.20 4.16
CA ILE A 106 -7.50 5.99 3.11
C ILE A 106 -8.48 6.96 3.77
N PRO A 107 -8.38 8.28 3.51
CA PRO A 107 -9.29 9.24 4.09
C PRO A 107 -10.70 9.06 3.48
N LYS A 108 -11.71 8.97 4.36
CA LYS A 108 -13.12 8.80 4.00
C LYS A 108 -13.79 10.05 3.41
N ASP A 109 -13.04 11.12 3.19
CA ASP A 109 -13.56 12.33 2.58
C ASP A 109 -13.74 12.17 1.05
N ASN A 110 -14.46 13.08 0.39
CA ASN A 110 -14.57 13.07 -1.08
C ASN A 110 -13.42 13.81 -1.79
N LYS A 111 -12.40 14.25 -1.05
CA LYS A 111 -11.28 15.01 -1.60
C LYS A 111 -10.31 14.11 -2.35
N VAL A 112 -9.76 14.63 -3.45
CA VAL A 112 -8.70 13.94 -4.19
C VAL A 112 -7.46 13.81 -3.30
N THR A 113 -7.01 12.59 -3.10
CA THR A 113 -5.79 12.33 -2.32
C THR A 113 -4.57 12.45 -3.22
N LYS A 114 -3.66 13.36 -2.89
CA LYS A 114 -2.44 13.60 -3.68
C LYS A 114 -1.29 12.78 -3.12
N ILE A 115 -0.58 12.07 -3.99
CA ILE A 115 0.54 11.20 -3.66
C ILE A 115 1.76 11.65 -4.45
N TYR A 116 2.82 11.98 -3.74
CA TYR A 116 4.11 12.39 -4.28
C TYR A 116 5.22 11.51 -3.70
N PRO A 117 6.38 11.40 -4.38
CA PRO A 117 7.58 10.86 -3.77
C PRO A 117 8.01 11.70 -2.55
N LEU A 118 9.02 11.22 -1.81
CA LEU A 118 9.60 11.99 -0.72
C LEU A 118 10.13 13.35 -1.25
N PRO A 119 9.84 14.46 -0.54
CA PRO A 119 10.21 15.79 -0.99
C PRO A 119 11.73 15.96 -1.01
N HIS A 120 12.22 16.82 -1.91
CA HIS A 120 13.65 17.15 -2.05
C HIS A 120 14.59 15.97 -2.31
N MET A 121 14.09 14.86 -2.86
CA MET A 121 14.93 13.76 -3.34
C MET A 121 14.84 13.59 -4.84
N TYR A 122 15.92 13.11 -5.45
CA TYR A 122 15.92 12.74 -6.86
C TYR A 122 15.01 11.54 -7.08
N VAL A 123 14.14 11.63 -8.08
CA VAL A 123 13.18 10.57 -8.39
C VAL A 123 13.76 9.68 -9.48
N VAL A 124 13.89 8.38 -9.20
CA VAL A 124 14.35 7.39 -10.18
C VAL A 124 13.23 7.06 -11.14
N LYS A 125 12.03 6.73 -10.62
CA LYS A 125 10.83 6.43 -11.40
C LYS A 125 9.59 6.56 -10.53
N ASP A 126 8.55 7.24 -11.02
CA ASP A 126 7.27 7.47 -10.32
C ASP A 126 7.44 7.86 -8.83
N LEU A 127 7.12 6.96 -7.90
CA LEU A 127 7.19 7.19 -6.45
C LEU A 127 8.47 6.64 -5.81
N VAL A 128 9.47 6.27 -6.61
CA VAL A 128 10.73 5.70 -6.13
C VAL A 128 11.81 6.78 -6.07
N PRO A 129 12.16 7.29 -4.88
CA PRO A 129 13.28 8.19 -4.72
C PRO A 129 14.62 7.43 -4.69
N ASP A 130 15.68 8.13 -5.08
CA ASP A 130 17.05 7.70 -4.83
C ASP A 130 17.40 7.89 -3.35
N MET A 131 17.88 6.81 -2.73
CA MET A 131 18.25 6.77 -1.31
C MET A 131 19.77 6.65 -1.12
N ALA A 132 20.57 6.64 -2.20
CA ALA A 132 22.01 6.44 -2.13
C ALA A 132 22.69 7.46 -1.22
N ASN A 133 22.35 8.76 -1.37
CA ASN A 133 22.90 9.82 -0.52
C ASN A 133 22.50 9.65 0.96
N PHE A 134 21.26 9.27 1.23
CA PHE A 134 20.78 9.02 2.60
C PHE A 134 21.57 7.89 3.28
N TYR A 135 21.81 6.78 2.55
CA TYR A 135 22.61 5.68 3.09
C TYR A 135 24.09 6.00 3.21
N ALA A 136 24.64 6.84 2.33
CA ALA A 136 26.03 7.31 2.45
C ALA A 136 26.23 8.13 3.73
N GLN A 137 25.29 9.03 4.05
CA GLN A 137 25.30 9.80 5.31
C GLN A 137 25.19 8.89 6.54
N TYR A 138 24.33 7.87 6.48
CA TYR A 138 24.21 6.90 7.58
C TYR A 138 25.48 6.05 7.78
N ARG A 139 26.21 5.72 6.71
CA ARG A 139 27.49 5.00 6.83
C ARG A 139 28.61 5.90 7.38
N TRP A 140 28.57 7.19 7.06
CA TRP A 140 29.58 8.16 7.48
C TRP A 140 29.67 8.33 9.00
N ILE A 141 28.56 8.12 9.73
CA ILE A 141 28.55 8.20 11.19
C ILE A 141 29.08 6.93 11.88
N GLU A 142 29.49 5.91 11.11
CA GLU A 142 29.96 4.62 11.62
C GLU A 142 29.04 4.04 12.72
N PRO A 143 27.79 3.67 12.39
CA PRO A 143 26.76 3.34 13.38
C PRO A 143 26.96 1.96 14.04
N LEU A 144 28.15 1.39 13.91
CA LEU A 144 28.54 0.12 14.47
C LEU A 144 29.36 0.38 15.74
N PRO A 145 29.30 -0.51 16.74
CA PRO A 145 30.24 -0.44 17.85
C PRO A 145 31.67 -0.50 17.31
N GLU A 146 32.53 0.39 17.81
CA GLU A 146 33.97 0.24 17.61
C GLU A 146 34.40 -1.05 18.31
N GLU A 147 35.01 -1.98 17.58
CA GLU A 147 35.65 -3.13 18.20
C GLU A 147 36.91 -2.64 18.93
N GLU A 148 36.81 -2.40 20.24
CA GLU A 148 37.98 -2.22 21.09
C GLU A 148 38.79 -3.53 21.09
N GLY A 149 39.82 -3.58 20.25
CA GLY A 149 40.98 -4.46 20.32
C GLY A 149 40.76 -5.86 20.91
N ILE A 150 40.37 -6.83 20.07
CA ILE A 150 40.81 -8.21 20.30
C ILE A 150 42.26 -8.29 19.80
N GLN A 151 43.21 -8.13 20.72
CA GLN A 151 44.60 -8.57 20.51
C GLN A 151 44.70 -10.09 20.56
#